data_AF-A0A9R0AV00-F1
#
_entry.id   AF-A0A9R0AV00-F1
#
_cell.length_a   1.000
_cell.length_b   1.000
_cell.length_c   1.000
_cell.angle_alpha   90.00
_cell.angle_beta   90.00
_cell.angle_gamma   90.00
#
_symmetry.space_group_name_H-M   'P 1'
#
loop_
_entity.id
_entity.type
_entity.pdbx_description
1 polymer ?
#
loop_
_entity_poly.entity_id
_entity_poly.type
_entity_poly.pdbx_seq_one_letter_code
_entity_poly.pdbx_strand_id
1 'polypeptide(L)'
;MESLELSLTSLGAISRHIDKSHNELSKYLAKQIWSQQDRQCVLECLVQLLLEKEYTLLIARHLRPLILDLLERNAERIKVDVRLNHDLHERLCVALSKLLNISPDAQVFAVRYFSSSPPVFQRLFFTSEEAASIQYGPRRMKLRDLMGATLRFLQSDCEKFRVLWDWSALCFTASHQ
;
A
#
# COMPACT_ATOMS: atom_id res chain seq x y z
N MET A 1 22.84 -8.92 -6.19
CA MET A 1 21.74 -7.93 -6.14
C MET A 1 21.21 -7.83 -7.56
N GLU A 2 20.30 -8.74 -7.87
CA GLU A 2 19.90 -9.08 -9.24
C GLU A 2 19.25 -7.88 -9.92
N SER A 3 19.63 -7.67 -11.17
CA SER A 3 19.10 -6.65 -12.06
C SER A 3 17.60 -6.87 -12.23
N LEU A 4 16.80 -6.19 -11.42
CA LEU A 4 15.39 -5.98 -11.69
C LEU A 4 15.31 -5.16 -12.99
N GLU A 5 15.21 -5.86 -14.12
CA GLU A 5 14.97 -5.26 -15.41
C GLU A 5 13.58 -4.62 -15.38
N LEU A 6 13.56 -3.32 -15.08
CA LEU A 6 12.41 -2.46 -15.27
C LEU A 6 12.08 -2.49 -16.77
N SER A 7 11.10 -3.31 -17.16
CA SER A 7 10.69 -3.39 -18.55
C SER A 7 10.05 -2.06 -18.98
N LEU A 8 10.72 -1.37 -19.91
CA LEU A 8 10.25 -0.10 -20.49
C LEU A 8 8.84 -0.24 -21.09
N THR A 9 8.50 -1.44 -21.57
CA THR A 9 7.17 -1.77 -22.08
C THR A 9 6.10 -1.73 -20.98
N SER A 10 6.35 -2.33 -19.82
CA SER A 10 5.46 -2.30 -18.65
C SER A 10 5.30 -0.88 -18.11
N LEU A 11 6.41 -0.12 -18.01
CA LEU A 11 6.36 1.26 -17.55
C LEU A 11 5.65 2.18 -18.55
N GLY A 12 5.82 1.94 -19.85
CA GLY A 12 5.08 2.66 -20.90
C GLY A 12 3.59 2.32 -20.93
N ALA A 13 3.20 1.09 -20.57
CA ALA A 13 1.79 0.74 -20.37
C ALA A 13 1.22 1.47 -19.14
N ILE A 14 1.96 1.47 -18.02
CA ILE A 14 1.56 2.17 -16.80
C ILE A 14 1.42 3.69 -17.05
N SER A 15 2.42 4.34 -17.66
CA SER A 15 2.40 5.78 -17.95
C SER A 15 1.25 6.21 -18.86
N ARG A 16 0.81 5.36 -19.80
CA ARG A 16 -0.36 5.64 -20.65
C ARG A 16 -1.69 5.67 -19.89
N HIS A 17 -1.77 4.96 -18.77
CA HIS A 17 -2.98 4.88 -17.95
C HIS A 17 -2.97 5.83 -16.75
N ILE A 18 -1.83 6.45 -16.46
CA ILE A 18 -1.68 7.41 -15.38
C ILE A 18 -2.11 8.79 -15.86
N ASP A 19 -2.89 9.49 -15.06
CA ASP A 19 -3.30 10.87 -15.33
C ASP A 19 -2.10 11.81 -15.52
N LYS A 20 -2.28 12.85 -16.33
CA LYS A 20 -1.24 13.85 -16.62
C LYS A 20 -0.59 14.46 -15.37
N SER A 21 -1.30 14.51 -14.24
CA SER A 21 -0.81 15.02 -12.95
C SER A 21 0.27 14.17 -12.29
N HIS A 22 0.35 12.89 -12.66
CA HIS A 22 1.27 11.89 -12.10
C HIS A 22 2.32 11.43 -13.11
N ASN A 23 2.38 12.10 -14.25
CA ASN A 23 3.16 11.66 -15.40
C ASN A 23 4.65 12.04 -15.30
N GLU A 24 5.21 12.06 -14.10
CA GLU A 24 6.66 12.14 -13.89
C GLU A 24 7.37 10.96 -14.56
N LEU A 25 6.69 9.80 -14.63
CA LEU A 25 7.17 8.62 -15.35
C LEU A 25 7.42 8.91 -16.85
N SER A 26 6.61 9.74 -17.52
CA SER A 26 6.85 10.06 -18.94
C SER A 26 8.18 10.78 -19.18
N LYS A 27 8.61 11.63 -18.23
CA LYS A 27 9.89 12.35 -18.34
C LYS A 27 11.07 11.37 -18.34
N TYR A 28 10.99 10.32 -17.52
CA TYR A 28 12.01 9.29 -17.46
C TYR A 28 11.91 8.33 -18.66
N LEU A 29 10.71 7.98 -19.12
CA LEU A 29 10.50 7.16 -20.33
C LEU A 29 11.00 7.84 -21.62
N ALA A 30 11.04 9.17 -21.66
CA ALA A 30 11.60 9.92 -22.78
C ALA A 30 13.14 9.88 -22.84
N LYS A 31 13.82 9.47 -21.75
CA LYS A 31 15.29 9.36 -21.72
C LYS A 31 15.74 8.05 -22.34
N GLN A 32 16.68 8.13 -23.28
CA GLN A 32 17.25 6.96 -23.97
C GLN A 32 18.24 6.15 -23.09
N ILE A 33 18.84 6.79 -22.08
CA ILE A 33 19.75 6.17 -21.12
C ILE A 33 19.32 6.58 -19.71
N TRP A 34 19.17 5.62 -18.80
CA TRP A 34 18.82 5.88 -17.40
C TRP A 34 20.06 5.84 -16.52
N SER A 35 20.30 6.93 -15.79
CA SER A 35 21.26 6.94 -14.70
C SER A 35 20.74 6.10 -13.51
N GLN A 36 21.63 5.75 -12.57
CA GLN A 36 21.23 5.10 -11.33
C GLN A 36 20.21 5.95 -10.54
N GLN A 37 20.36 7.27 -10.58
CA GLN A 37 19.44 8.20 -9.93
C GLN A 37 18.08 8.25 -10.61
N ASP A 38 18.03 8.21 -11.94
CA ASP A 38 16.75 8.12 -12.68
C ASP A 38 15.98 6.84 -12.31
N ARG A 39 16.69 5.71 -12.19
CA ARG A 39 16.07 4.43 -11.77
C ARG A 39 15.47 4.54 -10.37
N GLN A 40 16.20 5.15 -9.44
CA GLN A 40 15.69 5.37 -8.09
C GLN A 40 14.47 6.30 -8.11
N CYS A 41 14.50 7.39 -8.88
CA CYS A 41 13.34 8.29 -9.01
C CYS A 41 12.11 7.56 -9.58
N VAL A 42 12.29 6.71 -10.60
CA VAL A 42 11.20 5.89 -11.16
C VAL A 42 10.64 4.94 -10.10
N LEU A 43 11.52 4.26 -9.34
CA LEU A 43 11.09 3.40 -8.24
C LEU A 43 10.31 4.19 -7.19
N GLU A 44 10.77 5.38 -6.81
CA GLU A 44 10.05 6.25 -5.88
C GLU A 44 8.66 6.64 -6.38
N CYS A 45 8.53 6.97 -7.66
CA CYS A 45 7.23 7.20 -8.30
C CYS A 45 6.33 5.96 -8.21
N LEU A 46 6.87 4.77 -8.51
CA LEU A 46 6.11 3.51 -8.44
C LEU A 46 5.67 3.16 -7.02
N VAL A 47 6.52 3.41 -6.02
CA VAL A 47 6.20 3.24 -4.59
C VAL A 47 4.99 4.08 -4.21
N GLN A 48 4.94 5.35 -4.64
CA GLN A 48 3.81 6.25 -4.38
C GLN A 48 2.55 5.85 -5.15
N LEU A 49 2.69 5.47 -6.43
CA LEU A 49 1.58 5.04 -7.28
C LEU A 49 0.95 3.72 -6.80
N LEU A 50 1.74 2.82 -6.20
CA LEU A 50 1.22 1.56 -5.65
C LEU A 50 0.16 1.81 -4.56
N LEU A 51 0.36 2.87 -3.77
CA LEU A 51 -0.57 3.30 -2.70
C LEU A 51 -1.84 3.96 -3.24
N GLU A 52 -1.95 4.18 -4.54
CA GLU A 52 -3.15 4.72 -5.17
C GLU A 52 -4.07 3.59 -5.61
N LYS A 53 -5.28 3.58 -5.05
CA LYS A 53 -6.24 2.47 -5.21
C LYS A 53 -6.52 2.10 -6.67
N GLU A 54 -6.44 3.05 -7.59
CA GLU A 54 -6.73 2.92 -9.02
C GLU A 54 -5.56 2.28 -9.78
N TYR A 55 -4.33 2.51 -9.34
CA TYR A 55 -3.11 2.04 -10.00
C TYR A 55 -2.53 0.77 -9.37
N THR A 56 -2.90 0.41 -8.13
CA THR A 56 -2.40 -0.80 -7.45
C THR A 56 -2.48 -2.06 -8.32
N LEU A 57 -3.65 -2.35 -8.91
CA LEU A 57 -3.86 -3.55 -9.73
C LEU A 57 -3.11 -3.49 -11.06
N LEU A 58 -2.99 -2.29 -11.64
CA LEU A 58 -2.26 -2.08 -12.89
C LEU A 58 -0.77 -2.35 -12.67
N ILE A 59 -0.18 -1.80 -11.62
CA ILE A 59 1.21 -2.06 -11.21
C ILE A 59 1.39 -3.54 -10.92
N ALA A 60 0.48 -4.15 -10.17
CA ALA A 60 0.56 -5.56 -9.84
C ALA A 60 0.52 -6.46 -11.08
N ARG A 61 -0.16 -6.05 -12.15
CA ARG A 61 -0.22 -6.82 -13.39
C ARG A 61 1.07 -6.72 -14.20
N HIS A 62 1.66 -5.54 -14.27
CA HIS A 62 2.80 -5.24 -15.15
C HIS A 62 4.17 -5.40 -14.46
N LEU A 63 4.22 -5.31 -13.14
CA LEU A 63 5.44 -5.26 -12.33
C LEU A 63 5.39 -6.28 -11.19
N ARG A 64 4.82 -7.47 -11.43
CA ARG A 64 4.77 -8.59 -10.45
C ARG A 64 6.08 -8.83 -9.67
N PRO A 65 7.25 -8.97 -10.32
CA PRO A 65 8.49 -9.26 -9.61
C PRO A 65 8.95 -8.11 -8.71
N LEU A 66 8.45 -6.90 -8.92
CA LEU A 66 8.78 -5.71 -8.14
C LEU A 66 7.80 -5.44 -7.00
N ILE A 67 6.65 -6.12 -6.95
CA ILE A 67 5.61 -5.83 -5.94
C ILE A 67 6.18 -5.91 -4.53
N LEU A 68 6.97 -6.95 -4.23
CA LEU A 68 7.52 -7.16 -2.90
C LEU A 68 8.48 -6.03 -2.50
N ASP A 69 9.41 -5.65 -3.39
CA ASP A 69 10.35 -4.54 -3.18
C ASP A 69 9.60 -3.21 -2.96
N LEU A 70 8.56 -2.94 -3.77
CA LEU A 70 7.73 -1.73 -3.61
C LEU A 70 6.94 -1.73 -2.29
N LEU A 71 6.49 -2.90 -1.81
CA LEU A 71 5.81 -3.04 -0.52
C LEU A 71 6.77 -2.82 0.66
N GLU A 72 7.98 -3.37 0.59
CA GLU A 72 9.02 -3.20 1.61
C GLU A 72 9.43 -1.73 1.74
N ARG A 73 9.71 -1.05 0.63
CA ARG A 73 10.01 0.39 0.62
C ARG A 73 8.87 1.23 1.21
N ASN A 74 7.61 0.87 0.93
CA ASN A 74 6.47 1.55 1.55
C ASN A 74 6.39 1.31 3.05
N ALA A 75 6.64 0.08 3.51
CA ALA A 75 6.64 -0.24 4.94
C ALA A 75 7.75 0.49 5.70
N GLU A 76 8.93 0.63 5.12
CA GLU A 76 10.01 1.46 5.68
C GLU A 76 9.55 2.91 5.82
N ARG A 77 9.02 3.53 4.76
CA ARG A 77 8.54 4.93 4.80
C ARG A 77 7.47 5.18 5.85
N ILE A 78 6.62 4.20 6.13
CA ILE A 78 5.57 4.32 7.16
C ILE A 78 6.17 4.30 8.57
N LYS A 79 7.32 3.65 8.76
CA LYS A 79 8.00 3.44 10.04
C LYS A 79 9.18 4.39 10.31
N VAL A 80 9.51 5.29 9.37
CA VAL A 80 10.67 6.20 9.48
C VAL A 80 10.52 7.22 10.61
N ASP A 81 9.31 7.52 11.07
CA ASP A 81 9.07 8.43 12.19
C ASP A 81 8.72 7.70 13.49
N VAL A 82 9.03 8.31 14.65
CA VAL A 82 8.64 7.83 16.00
C VAL A 82 7.13 7.57 16.10
N ARG A 83 6.34 8.16 15.20
CA ARG A 83 4.91 7.93 15.03
C ARG A 83 4.64 7.33 13.66
N LEU A 84 3.83 6.26 13.64
CA LEU A 84 3.39 5.62 12.42
C LEU A 84 2.55 6.59 11.56
N ASN A 85 2.88 6.72 10.28
CA ASN A 85 2.07 7.52 9.37
C ASN A 85 0.76 6.79 9.03
N HIS A 86 -0.33 7.19 9.70
CA HIS A 86 -1.63 6.52 9.57
C HIS A 86 -2.24 6.62 8.16
N ASP A 87 -2.07 7.74 7.45
CA ASP A 87 -2.59 7.87 6.08
C ASP A 87 -1.87 6.90 5.14
N LEU A 88 -0.54 6.86 5.17
CA LEU A 88 0.24 5.94 4.35
C LEU A 88 -0.01 4.47 4.73
N HIS A 89 -0.13 4.18 6.02
CA HIS A 89 -0.47 2.85 6.52
C HIS A 89 -1.82 2.36 6.00
N GLU A 90 -2.87 3.17 6.11
CA GLU A 90 -4.18 2.84 5.58
C GLU A 90 -4.14 2.57 4.07
N ARG A 91 -3.44 3.43 3.32
CA ARG A 91 -3.29 3.28 1.87
C ARG A 91 -2.54 2.01 1.51
N LEU A 92 -1.46 1.68 2.23
CA LEU A 92 -0.70 0.44 2.04
C LEU A 92 -1.58 -0.76 2.33
N CYS A 93 -2.34 -0.76 3.42
CA CYS A 93 -3.23 -1.86 3.77
C CYS A 93 -4.30 -2.12 2.71
N VAL A 94 -4.92 -1.06 2.19
CA VAL A 94 -5.89 -1.17 1.09
C VAL A 94 -5.23 -1.71 -0.16
N ALA A 95 -4.05 -1.20 -0.53
CA ALA A 95 -3.29 -1.69 -1.68
C ALA A 95 -2.94 -3.18 -1.52
N LEU A 96 -2.36 -3.54 -0.37
CA LEU A 96 -1.96 -4.91 -0.01
C LEU A 96 -3.14 -5.88 -0.06
N SER A 97 -4.31 -5.49 0.45
CA SER A 97 -5.52 -6.33 0.40
C SER A 97 -5.95 -6.73 -1.02
N LYS A 98 -5.64 -5.88 -2.02
CA LYS A 98 -5.91 -6.18 -3.44
C LYS A 98 -4.86 -7.10 -4.05
N LEU A 99 -3.65 -7.11 -3.49
CA LEU A 99 -2.51 -7.89 -3.97
C LEU A 99 -2.54 -9.34 -3.46
N LEU A 100 -3.28 -9.62 -2.38
CA LEU A 100 -3.39 -10.96 -1.78
C LEU A 100 -3.79 -12.04 -2.81
N ASN A 101 -4.68 -11.71 -3.74
CA ASN A 101 -5.16 -12.65 -4.76
C ASN A 101 -4.27 -12.71 -6.02
N ILE A 102 -3.19 -11.92 -6.07
CA ILE A 102 -2.33 -11.77 -7.26
C ILE A 102 -0.96 -12.40 -7.02
N SER A 103 -0.39 -12.20 -5.83
CA SER A 103 0.93 -12.73 -5.47
C SER A 103 0.90 -13.39 -4.08
N PRO A 104 1.34 -14.65 -3.95
CA PRO A 104 1.48 -15.29 -2.64
C PRO A 104 2.51 -14.57 -1.76
N ASP A 105 3.52 -13.91 -2.36
CA ASP A 105 4.53 -13.14 -1.63
C ASP A 105 3.90 -11.96 -0.88
N ALA A 106 2.81 -11.38 -1.43
CA ALA A 106 2.07 -10.32 -0.76
C ALA A 106 1.40 -10.82 0.53
N GLN A 107 0.97 -12.08 0.58
CA GLN A 107 0.40 -12.68 1.78
C GLN A 107 1.47 -12.89 2.87
N VAL A 108 2.64 -13.40 2.50
CA VAL A 108 3.78 -13.57 3.43
C VAL A 108 4.21 -12.21 3.97
N PHE A 109 4.33 -11.22 3.09
CA PHE A 109 4.62 -9.84 3.47
C PHE A 109 3.56 -9.28 4.44
N ALA A 110 2.27 -9.50 4.18
CA ALA A 110 1.18 -8.98 5.02
C ALA A 110 1.27 -9.51 6.45
N VAL A 111 1.45 -10.83 6.62
CA VAL A 111 1.59 -11.44 7.95
C VAL A 111 2.77 -10.83 8.71
N ARG A 112 3.92 -10.69 8.05
CA ARG A 112 5.13 -10.06 8.63
C ARG A 112 4.90 -8.59 8.99
N TYR A 113 4.21 -7.85 8.13
CA TYR A 113 3.92 -6.43 8.34
C TYR A 113 3.03 -6.24 9.57
N PHE A 114 1.88 -6.93 9.64
CA PHE A 114 0.94 -6.82 10.76
C PHE A 114 1.45 -7.42 12.07
N SER A 115 2.50 -8.24 12.06
CA SER A 115 3.16 -8.69 13.30
C SER A 115 3.80 -7.54 14.10
N SER A 116 4.04 -6.39 13.46
CA SER A 116 4.68 -5.21 14.07
C SER A 116 3.97 -3.91 13.74
N SER A 117 2.75 -3.98 13.20
CA SER A 117 1.98 -2.83 12.74
C SER A 117 0.52 -3.00 13.13
N PRO A 118 -0.18 -1.89 13.44
CA PRO A 118 -1.56 -1.95 13.89
C PRO A 118 -2.50 -2.45 12.78
N PRO A 119 -3.72 -2.89 13.15
CA PRO A 119 -4.75 -3.28 12.19
C PRO A 119 -5.19 -2.12 11.28
N VAL A 120 -5.70 -2.46 10.09
CA VAL A 120 -6.15 -1.50 9.06
C VAL A 120 -7.15 -0.46 9.57
N PHE A 121 -7.97 -0.86 10.55
CA PHE A 121 -9.04 -0.06 11.11
C PHE A 121 -8.66 0.58 12.46
N GLN A 122 -7.37 0.64 12.81
CA GLN A 122 -6.88 1.25 14.05
C GLN A 122 -7.44 2.65 14.27
N ARG A 123 -7.69 3.40 13.19
CA ARG A 123 -8.25 4.75 13.27
C ARG A 123 -9.65 4.85 13.84
N LEU A 124 -10.39 3.74 13.90
CA LEU A 124 -11.70 3.69 14.58
C LEU A 124 -11.55 3.75 16.10
N PHE A 125 -10.34 3.53 16.62
CA PHE A 125 -10.04 3.47 18.05
C PHE A 125 -9.35 4.73 18.57
N PHE A 126 -9.11 5.71 17.71
CA PHE A 126 -8.52 6.97 18.15
C PHE A 126 -9.54 7.78 18.95
N THR A 127 -9.05 8.30 20.07
CA THR A 127 -9.71 9.39 20.81
C THR A 127 -9.80 10.64 19.93
N SER A 128 -10.67 11.58 20.32
CA SER A 128 -10.83 12.86 19.60
C SER A 128 -9.51 13.62 19.45
N GLU A 129 -8.61 13.54 20.44
CA GLU A 129 -7.29 14.18 20.41
C GLU A 129 -6.32 13.49 19.46
N GLU A 130 -6.27 12.15 19.47
CA GLU A 130 -5.44 11.38 18.55
C GLU A 130 -5.89 11.58 17.10
N ALA A 131 -7.20 11.59 16.84
CA ALA A 131 -7.77 11.84 15.53
C ALA A 131 -7.42 13.24 15.00
N ALA A 132 -7.40 14.26 15.87
CA ALA A 132 -7.04 15.63 15.52
C ALA A 132 -5.54 15.80 15.23
N SER A 133 -4.68 14.94 15.82
CA SER A 133 -3.23 14.98 15.59
C SER A 133 -2.79 14.36 14.25
N ILE A 134 -3.68 13.65 13.56
CA ILE A 134 -3.38 12.94 12.33
C ILE A 134 -3.68 13.82 11.11
N GLN A 135 -2.63 14.12 10.35
CA GLN A 135 -2.76 14.84 9.09
C GLN A 135 -3.07 13.86 7.96
N TYR A 136 -4.34 13.82 7.54
CA TYR A 136 -4.75 13.06 6.37
C TYR A 136 -4.50 13.83 5.08
N GLY A 137 -3.97 13.15 4.07
CA GLY A 137 -3.79 13.72 2.75
C GLY A 137 -5.12 13.92 2.01
N PRO A 138 -5.11 14.64 0.86
CA PRO A 138 -6.29 14.85 0.02
C PRO A 138 -6.88 13.56 -0.55
N ARG A 139 -6.13 12.44 -0.48
CA ARG A 139 -6.49 11.11 -0.99
C ARG A 139 -6.73 10.08 0.12
N ARG A 140 -7.17 10.54 1.30
CA ARG A 140 -7.53 9.69 2.45
C ARG A 140 -8.44 8.53 2.06
N MET A 141 -8.17 7.35 2.61
CA MET A 141 -9.01 6.17 2.41
C MET A 141 -10.36 6.28 3.13
N LYS A 142 -11.45 6.02 2.41
CA LYS A 142 -12.79 6.01 3.00
C LYS A 142 -12.96 4.77 3.88
N LEU A 143 -13.81 4.86 4.91
CA LEU A 143 -14.03 3.74 5.83
C LEU A 143 -14.48 2.46 5.12
N ARG A 144 -15.35 2.59 4.12
CA ARG A 144 -15.76 1.48 3.26
C ARG A 144 -14.57 0.76 2.61
N ASP A 145 -13.57 1.51 2.16
CA ASP A 145 -12.40 0.93 1.50
C ASP A 145 -11.51 0.19 2.52
N LEU A 146 -11.41 0.69 3.76
CA LEU A 146 -10.76 0.00 4.88
C LEU A 146 -11.49 -1.28 5.28
N MET A 147 -12.82 -1.22 5.46
CA MET A 147 -13.62 -2.40 5.79
C MET A 147 -13.53 -3.46 4.69
N GLY A 148 -13.55 -3.04 3.42
CA GLY A 148 -13.34 -3.93 2.29
C GLY A 148 -11.95 -4.58 2.29
N ALA A 149 -10.92 -3.85 2.73
CA ALA A 149 -9.58 -4.41 2.89
C ALA A 149 -9.52 -5.43 4.03
N THR A 150 -10.08 -5.11 5.20
CA THR A 150 -10.21 -6.01 6.35
C THR A 150 -10.88 -7.32 5.97
N LEU A 151 -11.99 -7.25 5.22
CA LEU A 151 -12.71 -8.44 4.75
C LEU A 151 -11.83 -9.31 3.83
N ARG A 152 -11.05 -8.70 2.92
CA ARG A 152 -10.15 -9.44 2.02
C ARG A 152 -9.02 -10.14 2.78
N PHE A 153 -8.48 -9.53 3.83
CA PHE A 153 -7.50 -10.18 4.71
C PHE A 153 -8.11 -11.36 5.46
N LEU A 154 -9.30 -11.19 6.04
CA LEU A 154 -10.01 -12.29 6.69
C LEU A 154 -10.32 -13.45 5.74
N GLN A 155 -10.71 -13.13 4.49
CA GLN A 155 -10.98 -14.13 3.47
C GLN A 155 -9.71 -14.86 3.00
N SER A 156 -8.54 -14.23 3.06
CA SER A 156 -7.29 -14.87 2.64
C SER A 156 -6.73 -15.79 3.72
N ASP A 157 -6.78 -15.40 4.99
CA ASP A 157 -6.31 -16.22 6.11
C ASP A 157 -6.97 -15.81 7.43
N CYS A 158 -8.19 -16.28 7.64
CA CYS A 158 -9.00 -15.93 8.82
C CYS A 158 -8.28 -16.25 10.12
N GLU A 159 -7.67 -17.43 10.23
CA GLU A 159 -7.01 -17.89 11.46
C GLU A 159 -5.84 -16.98 11.86
N LYS A 160 -5.01 -16.56 10.89
CA LYS A 160 -3.90 -15.64 11.18
C LYS A 160 -4.38 -14.25 11.57
N PHE A 161 -5.26 -13.64 10.77
CA PHE A 161 -5.70 -12.26 11.02
C PHE A 161 -6.63 -12.15 12.24
N ARG A 162 -7.30 -13.24 12.62
CA ARG A 162 -8.06 -13.31 13.88
C ARG A 162 -7.17 -13.13 15.10
N VAL A 163 -5.98 -13.71 15.09
CA VAL A 163 -5.03 -13.65 16.22
C VAL A 163 -4.16 -12.39 16.18
N LEU A 164 -3.81 -11.91 14.98
CA LEU A 164 -2.94 -10.74 14.80
C LEU A 164 -3.61 -9.42 15.16
N TRP A 165 -4.95 -9.33 15.06
CA TRP A 165 -5.67 -8.09 15.30
C TRP A 165 -6.52 -8.18 16.57
N ASP A 166 -6.62 -7.06 17.29
CA ASP A 166 -7.56 -6.94 18.39
C ASP A 166 -8.96 -6.61 17.84
N TRP A 167 -9.85 -7.60 17.88
CA TRP A 167 -11.23 -7.50 17.41
C TRP A 167 -12.20 -6.98 18.48
N SER A 168 -11.76 -6.86 19.72
CA SER A 168 -12.62 -6.53 20.88
C SER A 168 -13.44 -5.26 20.64
N ALA A 169 -12.86 -4.28 19.96
CA ALA A 169 -13.48 -3.00 19.71
C ALA A 169 -14.51 -3.01 18.56
N LEU A 170 -14.40 -3.93 17.58
CA LEU A 170 -15.49 -4.17 16.62
C LEU A 170 -16.71 -4.79 17.32
N CYS A 171 -16.48 -5.74 18.23
CA CYS A 171 -17.55 -6.34 19.02
C CYS A 171 -18.25 -5.33 19.94
N PHE A 172 -17.50 -4.39 20.53
CA PHE A 172 -18.09 -3.34 21.37
C PHE A 172 -19.03 -2.42 20.58
N THR A 173 -18.62 -1.98 19.38
CA THR A 173 -19.47 -1.12 18.52
C THR A 173 -20.74 -1.81 18.01
N ALA A 174 -20.69 -3.12 17.72
CA ALA A 174 -21.85 -3.90 17.30
C ALA A 174 -22.85 -4.18 18.44
N SER A 175 -22.39 -4.14 19.70
CA SER A 175 -23.24 -4.33 20.89
C SER A 175 -23.97 -3.06 21.35
N HIS A 176 -23.75 -1.93 20.69
CA HIS A 176 -24.41 -0.64 20.96
C HIS A 176 -25.23 -0.13 19.75
N GLN A 177 -25.60 -1.03 18.84
CA GLN A 177 -26.59 -0.79 17.79
C GLN A 177 -27.86 -1.58 18.05
#